data_AF-A0ABD5TZQ3-F1
#
_entry.id   AF-A0ABD5TZQ3-F1
#
_cell.length_a   1.000
_cell.length_b   1.000
_cell.length_c   1.000
_cell.angle_alpha   90.00
_cell.angle_beta   90.00
_cell.angle_gamma   90.00
#
_symmetry.space_group_name_H-M   'P 1'
#
loop_
_entity.id
_entity.type
_entity.pdbx_description
1 polymer ?
#
loop_
_entity_poly.entity_id
_entity_poly.type
_entity_poly.pdbx_seq_one_letter_code
_entity_poly.pdbx_strand_id
1 'polypeptide(L)' 'MSDQQDQHGRPLFACGKCSIVYARFDPPGECRVCGHDSFTEVQVQSRPF' A
#
# COMPACT_ATOMS: atom_id res chain seq x y z
N MET A 1 -29.20 -1.45 -11.41
CA MET A 1 -28.57 -0.82 -10.23
C MET A 1 -27.16 -1.36 -10.21
N SER A 2 -26.26 -0.68 -10.93
CA SER A 2 -25.00 -1.28 -11.38
C SER A 2 -23.94 -1.19 -10.29
N ASP A 3 -23.34 -2.34 -10.01
CA ASP A 3 -21.91 -2.51 -9.77
C ASP A 3 -21.29 -1.62 -8.69
N GLN A 4 -21.52 -1.98 -7.43
CA GLN A 4 -20.71 -1.49 -6.31
C GLN A 4 -20.03 -2.67 -5.62
N GLN A 5 -19.33 -3.47 -6.43
CA GLN A 5 -18.39 -4.47 -5.96
C GLN A 5 -17.06 -4.24 -6.68
N ASP A 6 -16.27 -3.25 -6.27
CA ASP A 6 -14.82 -3.43 -6.32
C ASP A 6 -14.09 -2.36 -5.48
N GLN A 7 -12.98 -2.77 -4.88
CA GLN A 7 -11.96 -1.90 -4.29
C GLN A 7 -12.25 -1.32 -2.90
N HIS A 8 -12.50 -2.19 -1.92
CA HIS A 8 -11.80 -1.99 -0.64
C HIS A 8 -10.31 -2.08 -0.94
N GLY A 9 -9.70 -0.96 -1.35
CA GLY A 9 -8.28 -0.87 -1.64
C GLY A 9 -7.54 -1.41 -0.43
N ARG A 10 -6.88 -2.57 -0.58
CA ARG A 10 -6.07 -3.11 0.51
C ARG A 10 -5.10 -2.01 0.91
N PRO A 11 -4.94 -1.72 2.21
CA PRO A 11 -3.92 -0.77 2.66
C PRO A 11 -2.60 -1.15 1.98
N LEU A 12 -1.92 -0.15 1.44
CA LEU A 12 -0.59 -0.33 0.89
C LEU A 12 0.36 0.49 1.72
N PHE A 13 1.52 -0.07 2.03
CA PHE A 13 2.53 0.63 2.81
C PHE A 13 3.77 0.84 1.96
N ALA A 14 4.17 2.09 1.78
CA ALA A 14 5.41 2.44 1.11
C ALA A 14 6.51 2.66 2.15
N CYS A 15 7.69 2.08 1.94
CA CYS A 15 8.86 2.34 2.78
C CYS A 15 9.32 3.81 2.60
N GLY A 16 9.46 4.56 3.67
CA GLY A 16 9.88 5.97 3.63
C GLY A 16 11.32 6.20 3.12
N LYS A 17 12.15 5.15 3.10
CA LYS A 17 13.56 5.22 2.68
C LYS A 17 13.80 4.78 1.24
N CYS A 18 13.20 3.65 0.83
CA CYS A 18 13.43 3.06 -0.50
C CYS A 18 12.19 3.01 -1.39
N SER A 19 11.05 3.51 -0.91
CA SER A 19 9.78 3.65 -1.65
C SER A 19 9.17 2.33 -2.15
N ILE A 20 9.67 1.18 -1.72
CA ILE A 20 9.03 -0.11 -2.01
C ILE A 20 7.64 -0.15 -1.37
N VAL A 21 6.67 -0.62 -2.16
CA VAL A 21 5.26 -0.73 -1.78
C VAL A 21 4.93 -2.17 -1.40
N TYR A 22 4.28 -2.33 -0.25
CA TYR A 22 3.80 -3.60 0.26
C TYR A 22 2.26 -3.62 0.24
N ALA A 23 1.68 -4.58 -0.48
CA ALA A 23 0.23 -4.81 -0.55
C ALA A 23 -0.25 -5.70 0.61
N ARG A 24 -0.36 -5.10 1.81
CA ARG A 24 -0.68 -5.80 3.07
C ARG A 24 -1.43 -4.87 4.02
N PHE A 25 -2.30 -5.44 4.85
CA PHE A 25 -3.17 -4.66 5.75
C PHE A 25 -2.42 -3.90 6.86
N ASP A 26 -1.23 -4.37 7.26
CA ASP A 26 -0.39 -3.75 8.29
C ASP A 26 0.99 -3.42 7.73
N PRO A 27 1.71 -2.39 8.21
CA PRO A 27 3.09 -2.14 7.79
C PRO A 27 4.04 -3.26 8.23
N PRO A 28 5.08 -3.60 7.46
CA PRO A 28 6.18 -4.44 7.96
C PRO A 28 6.83 -3.81 9.19
N GLY A 29 7.32 -4.62 10.13
CA GLY A 29 8.18 -4.10 11.20
C GLY A 29 9.49 -3.53 10.63
N GLU A 30 10.03 -4.16 9.57
CA GLU A 30 11.24 -3.71 8.87
C GLU A 30 11.09 -3.94 7.36
N CYS A 31 11.68 -3.04 6.56
CA CYS A 31 11.71 -3.16 5.12
C CYS A 31 12.65 -4.29 4.70
N ARG A 32 12.13 -5.30 4.00
CA ARG A 32 12.92 -6.43 3.46
C ARG A 32 14.08 -6.03 2.52
N VAL A 33 14.15 -4.77 2.08
CA VAL A 33 15.16 -4.30 1.12
C VAL A 33 16.20 -3.42 1.79
N CYS A 34 15.79 -2.47 2.64
CA CYS A 34 16.73 -1.54 3.28
C CYS A 34 16.82 -1.68 4.81
N GLY A 35 16.04 -2.57 5.42
CA GLY A 35 16.01 -2.81 6.87
C GLY A 35 15.38 -1.69 7.70
N HIS A 36 14.74 -0.70 7.07
CA HIS A 36 14.17 0.43 7.81
C HIS A 36 12.71 0.19 8.20
N ASP A 37 12.31 0.67 9.35
CA ASP A 37 10.99 0.50 9.98
C ASP A 37 10.00 1.64 9.68
N SER A 38 10.40 2.61 8.85
CA SER A 38 9.54 3.73 8.46
C SER A 38 8.66 3.39 7.26
N PHE A 39 7.34 3.46 7.46
CA PHE A 39 6.32 3.21 6.43
C PHE A 39 5.24 4.30 6.40
N THR A 40 4.68 4.52 5.22
CA THR A 40 3.55 5.42 5.00
C THR A 40 2.44 4.67 4.28
N GLU A 41 1.21 4.78 4.77
CA GLU A 41 0.04 4.24 4.07
C GLU A 41 -0.21 5.02 2.78
N VAL A 42 -0.39 4.31 1.67
CA VAL A 42 -0.70 4.88 0.36
C VAL A 42 -1.99 4.27 -0.17
N GLN A 43 -2.83 5.11 -0.78
CA GLN A 43 -4.07 4.70 -1.43
C GLN A 43 -3.86 4.75 -2.94
N VAL A 44 -3.97 3.62 -3.65
CA VAL A 44 -3.97 3.66 -5.12
C VAL A 44 -5.37 4.00 -5.58
N GLN A 45 -5.53 5.18 -6.15
CA GLN A 45 -6.73 5.51 -6.90
C GLN A 45 -6.56 4.92 -8.30
N SER A 46 -7.21 3.78 -8.54
CA SER A 46 -7.40 3.25 -9.89
C SER A 46 -8.29 4.23 -10.66
N ARG A 47 -7.70 5.18 -11.38
CA ARG A 47 -8.49 6.06 -12.26
C ARG A 47 -8.92 5.25 -13.49
N PRO A 48 -10.23 5.17 -13.78
CA PRO A 48 -10.67 4.61 -15.06
C PRO A 48 -10.19 5.51 -16.20
N PHE A 49 -9.70 4.90 -17.28
CA PHE A 49 -9.32 5.57 -18.52
C PHE A 49 -10.55 6.01 -19.31
#